data_AF-Q1MVS5-F1
#
_entry.id   AF-Q1MVS5-F1
#
_cell.length_a   1.000
_cell.length_b   1.000
_cell.length_c   1.000
_cell.angle_alpha   90.00
_cell.angle_beta   90.00
_cell.angle_gamma   90.00
#
_symmetry.space_group_name_H-M   'P 1'
#
loop_
_entity.id
_entity.type
_entity.pdbx_description
1 polymer ?
#
loop_
_entity_poly.entity_id
_entity_poly.type
_entity_poly.pdbx_seq_one_letter_code
_entity_poly.pdbx_strand_id
1 'polypeptide(L)'
;MNHSKMPTREEIFQRLSSVRTQELLNLLSDEAIFQLASRYFESTSDAEVLAPVDTSAASVAPEQAKNTPSDRAKRPLNAFMAFRSYYLKLFPDFQQKTASGFLTTLWNKDPFRSKWTLVAKVY
;
A
#
# COMPACT_ATOMS: atom_id res chain seq x y z
N MET A 1 44.28 31.96 12.50
CA MET A 1 43.00 31.31 12.86
C MET A 1 42.34 30.81 11.60
N ASN A 2 42.20 29.50 11.44
CA ASN A 2 41.56 28.91 10.26
C ASN A 2 40.05 28.88 10.51
N HIS A 3 39.31 29.81 9.91
CA HIS A 3 37.86 29.77 9.91
C HIS A 3 37.43 28.55 9.09
N SER A 4 37.00 27.47 9.76
CA SER A 4 36.26 26.39 9.11
C SER A 4 34.98 26.98 8.56
N LYS A 5 35.00 27.36 7.28
CA LYS A 5 33.80 27.73 6.53
C LYS A 5 32.95 26.46 6.49
N MET A 6 31.84 26.43 7.24
CA MET A 6 30.92 25.30 7.16
C MET A 6 30.46 25.19 5.70
N PRO A 7 30.56 24.01 5.07
CA PRO A 7 30.15 23.84 3.69
C PRO A 7 28.68 24.22 3.54
N THR A 8 28.36 24.96 2.49
CA THR A 8 26.98 25.36 2.22
C THR A 8 26.13 24.12 1.91
N ARG A 9 24.81 24.22 2.11
CA ARG A 9 23.88 23.12 1.85
C ARG A 9 24.06 22.57 0.43
N GLU A 10 24.27 23.45 -0.53
CA GLU A 10 24.47 23.14 -1.95
C GLU A 10 25.77 22.35 -2.17
N GLU A 11 26.88 22.76 -1.54
CA GLU A 11 28.15 22.02 -1.63
C GLU A 11 28.04 20.64 -0.98
N ILE A 12 27.34 20.54 0.15
CA ILE A 12 27.07 19.25 0.82
C ILE A 12 26.25 18.36 -0.12
N PHE A 13 25.17 18.88 -0.70
CA PHE A 13 24.30 18.11 -1.59
C PHE A 13 25.05 17.66 -2.84
N GLN A 14 25.86 18.53 -3.44
CA GLN A 14 26.66 18.20 -4.62
C GLN A 14 27.68 17.10 -4.30
N ARG A 15 28.33 17.15 -3.14
CA ARG A 15 29.22 16.07 -2.69
C ARG A 15 28.45 14.76 -2.45
N LEU A 16 27.32 14.82 -1.76
CA LEU A 16 26.48 13.63 -1.51
C LEU A 16 25.94 13.03 -2.81
N SER A 17 25.67 13.85 -3.83
CA SER A 17 25.20 13.36 -5.14
C SER A 17 26.23 12.51 -5.89
N SER A 18 27.52 12.67 -5.57
CA SER A 18 28.59 11.84 -6.13
C SER A 18 28.79 10.50 -5.39
N VAL A 19 28.17 10.34 -4.22
CA VAL A 19 28.26 9.14 -3.38
C VAL A 19 27.16 8.15 -3.80
N ARG A 20 27.49 6.85 -3.81
CA ARG A 20 26.52 5.79 -4.13
C ARG A 20 25.39 5.77 -3.09
N THR A 21 24.15 5.64 -3.54
CA THR A 21 22.95 5.64 -2.68
C THR A 21 23.02 4.62 -1.55
N GLN A 22 23.58 3.43 -1.81
CA GLN A 22 23.72 2.38 -0.78
C GLN A 22 24.65 2.78 0.36
N GLU A 23 25.76 3.48 0.03
CA GLU A 23 26.68 4.00 1.04
C GLU A 23 26.00 5.09 1.88
N LEU A 24 25.20 5.95 1.23
CA LEU A 24 24.42 6.96 1.94
C LEU A 24 23.39 6.32 2.88
N LEU A 25 22.70 5.27 2.44
CA LEU A 25 21.71 4.57 3.27
C LEU A 25 22.35 3.90 4.48
N ASN A 26 23.55 3.34 4.34
CA ASN A 26 24.30 2.72 5.45
C ASN A 26 24.83 3.74 6.47
N LEU A 27 25.04 4.99 6.04
CA LEU A 27 25.52 6.08 6.90
C LEU A 27 24.39 6.84 7.59
N LEU A 28 23.14 6.59 7.22
CA LEU A 28 21.99 7.16 7.93
C LEU A 28 21.85 6.52 9.31
N SER A 29 21.48 7.32 10.30
CA SER A 29 21.12 6.80 11.61
C SER A 29 19.77 6.08 11.55
N ASP A 30 19.56 5.13 12.46
CA ASP A 30 18.29 4.40 12.57
C ASP A 30 17.09 5.36 12.70
N GLU A 31 17.24 6.42 13.50
CA GLU A 31 16.22 7.46 13.66
C GLU A 31 15.86 8.16 12.33
N ALA A 32 16.86 8.52 11.52
CA ALA A 32 16.62 9.13 10.22
C ALA A 32 15.95 8.16 9.25
N ILE A 33 16.31 6.87 9.32
CA ILE A 33 15.68 5.80 8.53
C ILE A 33 14.20 5.65 8.92
N PHE A 34 13.88 5.62 10.22
CA PHE A 34 12.51 5.54 10.69
C PHE A 34 11.67 6.75 10.27
N GLN A 35 12.21 7.97 10.40
CA GLN A 35 11.50 9.17 9.97
C GLN A 35 11.25 9.21 8.45
N LEU A 36 12.23 8.76 7.66
CA LEU A 36 12.08 8.66 6.21
C LEU A 36 10.99 7.64 5.84
N ALA A 37 11.01 6.47 6.49
CA ALA A 37 10.00 5.45 6.29
C ALA A 37 8.60 5.98 6.65
N SER A 38 8.43 6.57 7.83
CA SER A 38 7.15 7.14 8.26
C SER A 38 6.64 8.16 7.24
N ARG A 39 7.45 9.15 6.85
CA ARG A 39 6.99 10.17 5.90
C ARG A 39 6.65 9.61 4.52
N TYR A 40 7.39 8.63 4.00
CA TYR A 40 7.12 8.07 2.69
C TYR A 40 5.86 7.18 2.68
N PHE A 41 5.71 6.34 3.71
CA PHE A 41 4.56 5.44 3.83
C PHE A 41 3.28 6.16 4.30
N GLU A 42 3.40 7.23 5.07
CA GLU A 42 2.28 8.06 5.55
C GLU A 42 1.82 9.05 4.48
N SER A 43 2.74 9.65 3.70
CA SER A 43 2.37 10.55 2.60
C SER A 43 1.76 9.85 1.37
N THR A 44 1.86 8.52 1.28
CA THR A 44 1.19 7.73 0.23
C THR A 44 -0.28 7.47 0.58
N SER A 45 -0.70 7.66 1.84
CA SER A 45 -2.08 7.42 2.29
C SER A 45 -3.09 8.45 1.78
N ASP A 46 -2.65 9.71 1.57
CA ASP A 46 -3.56 10.85 1.41
C ASP A 46 -3.72 11.36 -0.04
N ALA A 47 -2.86 10.93 -0.97
CA ALA A 47 -2.82 11.52 -2.32
C ALA A 47 -3.81 10.94 -3.35
N GLU A 48 -4.52 9.85 -3.03
CA GLU A 48 -5.51 9.24 -3.95
C GLU A 48 -6.90 9.14 -3.31
N VAL A 49 -7.28 10.18 -2.57
CA VAL A 49 -8.66 10.38 -2.12
C VAL A 49 -9.15 11.68 -2.76
N LEU A 50 -10.27 11.60 -3.50
CA LEU A 50 -11.08 12.69 -4.05
C LEU A 50 -10.85 13.10 -5.53
N ALA A 51 -11.60 12.46 -6.42
CA ALA A 51 -12.43 13.20 -7.40
C ALA A 51 -13.65 12.33 -7.81
N PRO A 52 -14.87 12.64 -7.32
CA PRO A 52 -16.10 12.01 -7.79
C PRO A 52 -16.56 12.74 -9.06
N VAL A 53 -16.73 12.03 -10.16
CA VAL A 53 -17.50 12.55 -11.31
C VAL A 53 -18.79 11.75 -11.39
N ASP A 54 -19.82 12.32 -10.78
CA ASP A 54 -21.21 11.98 -11.00
C ASP A 54 -21.55 12.12 -12.49
N THR A 55 -22.13 11.08 -13.10
CA THR A 55 -23.21 11.25 -14.08
C THR A 55 -24.08 9.99 -14.09
N SER A 56 -25.37 10.27 -14.12
CA SER A 56 -26.53 9.46 -13.78
C SER A 56 -27.04 8.53 -14.91
N ALA A 57 -27.94 7.62 -14.50
CA ALA A 57 -28.94 6.86 -15.27
C ALA A 57 -28.46 5.57 -15.96
N ALA A 58 -29.08 4.39 -15.81
CA ALA A 58 -30.33 4.01 -15.16
C ALA A 58 -30.36 2.50 -14.83
N SER A 59 -30.84 2.21 -13.62
CA SER A 59 -31.79 1.18 -13.19
C SER A 59 -31.89 -0.14 -13.98
N VAL A 60 -31.63 -1.26 -13.27
CA VAL A 60 -32.66 -2.30 -13.02
C VAL A 60 -32.29 -3.12 -11.76
N ALA A 61 -33.06 -2.92 -10.70
CA ALA A 61 -33.34 -3.91 -9.65
C ALA A 61 -34.84 -4.26 -9.76
N PRO A 62 -35.34 -5.38 -9.20
CA PRO A 62 -35.55 -5.47 -7.74
C PRO A 62 -35.20 -6.89 -7.16
N GLU A 63 -34.61 -6.96 -5.96
CA GLU A 63 -35.28 -7.37 -4.69
C GLU A 63 -35.16 -8.90 -4.43
N GLN A 64 -34.79 -9.48 -3.28
CA GLN A 64 -34.69 -9.07 -1.87
C GLN A 64 -33.86 -10.14 -1.13
N ALA A 65 -33.06 -9.77 -0.11
CA ALA A 65 -33.04 -10.44 1.20
C ALA A 65 -32.02 -9.80 2.17
N LYS A 66 -32.53 -8.79 2.88
CA LYS A 66 -32.40 -8.54 4.34
C LYS A 66 -31.10 -8.92 5.07
N ASN A 67 -30.47 -7.87 5.58
CA ASN A 67 -29.83 -7.74 6.90
C ASN A 67 -29.94 -8.97 7.84
N THR A 68 -28.80 -9.56 8.16
CA THR A 68 -28.34 -9.83 9.54
C THR A 68 -26.81 -9.98 9.51
N PRO A 69 -26.04 -9.41 10.47
CA PRO A 69 -24.67 -9.84 10.69
C PRO A 69 -24.74 -11.23 11.31
N SER A 70 -24.81 -12.25 10.47
CA SER A 70 -24.84 -13.62 10.96
C SER A 70 -23.48 -13.92 11.56
N ASP A 71 -23.45 -13.98 12.88
CA ASP A 71 -22.47 -14.60 13.77
C ASP A 71 -22.41 -16.12 13.48
N ARG A 72 -22.16 -16.45 12.21
CA ARG A 72 -21.73 -17.78 11.82
C ARG A 72 -20.24 -17.70 12.06
N ALA A 73 -19.72 -18.57 12.93
CA ALA A 73 -18.30 -18.83 13.07
C ALA A 73 -17.72 -19.12 11.68
N LYS A 74 -17.32 -18.06 10.98
CA LYS A 74 -16.69 -18.13 9.67
C LYS A 74 -15.37 -18.80 9.97
N ARG A 75 -15.13 -19.92 9.28
CA ARG A 75 -13.81 -20.56 9.27
C ARG A 75 -12.74 -19.45 9.20
N PRO A 76 -11.65 -19.56 9.98
CA PRO A 76 -10.62 -18.52 10.01
C PRO A 76 -10.27 -18.12 8.57
N LEU A 77 -10.46 -16.84 8.26
CA LEU A 77 -10.30 -16.36 6.90
C LEU A 77 -8.84 -16.62 6.49
N ASN A 78 -8.64 -17.24 5.34
CA ASN A 78 -7.28 -17.44 4.85
C ASN A 78 -6.69 -16.09 4.41
N ALA A 79 -5.39 -15.88 4.63
CA ALA A 79 -4.66 -14.68 4.20
C ALA A 79 -4.91 -14.34 2.71
N PHE A 80 -4.95 -15.35 1.85
CA PHE A 80 -5.22 -15.16 0.43
C PHE A 80 -6.66 -14.70 0.14
N MET A 81 -7.64 -15.09 0.96
CA MET A 81 -9.02 -14.61 0.79
C MET A 81 -9.18 -13.15 1.17
N ALA A 82 -8.51 -12.72 2.25
CA ALA A 82 -8.41 -11.30 2.59
C ALA A 82 -7.73 -10.51 1.45
N PHE A 83 -6.55 -10.96 1.01
CA PHE A 83 -5.81 -10.39 -0.11
C PHE A 83 -6.67 -10.27 -1.38
N ARG A 84 -7.31 -11.37 -1.78
CA ARG A 84 -8.15 -11.42 -2.98
C ARG A 84 -9.30 -10.43 -2.87
N SER A 85 -10.02 -10.39 -1.75
CA SER A 85 -11.17 -9.49 -1.57
C SER A 85 -10.80 -8.01 -1.60
N TYR A 86 -9.58 -7.68 -1.15
CA TYR A 86 -9.05 -6.32 -1.17
C TYR A 86 -8.70 -5.88 -2.60
N TYR A 87 -7.88 -6.67 -3.30
CA TYR A 87 -7.40 -6.30 -4.63
C TYR A 87 -8.40 -6.58 -5.75
N LEU A 88 -9.38 -7.47 -5.56
CA LEU A 88 -10.42 -7.73 -6.57
C LEU A 88 -11.22 -6.48 -6.90
N LYS A 89 -11.34 -5.53 -5.96
CA LYS A 89 -12.02 -4.25 -6.16
C LYS A 89 -11.33 -3.35 -7.20
N LEU A 90 -10.06 -3.57 -7.50
CA LEU A 90 -9.32 -2.86 -8.55
C LEU A 90 -9.66 -3.37 -9.95
N PHE A 91 -10.36 -4.50 -10.06
CA PHE A 91 -10.68 -5.17 -11.31
C PHE A 91 -12.20 -5.30 -11.52
N PRO A 92 -12.98 -4.21 -11.46
CA PRO A 92 -14.44 -4.29 -11.62
C PRO A 92 -14.84 -4.71 -13.04
N ASP A 93 -14.08 -4.26 -14.05
CA ASP A 93 -14.41 -4.47 -15.47
C ASP A 93 -13.72 -5.69 -16.08
N PHE A 94 -12.84 -6.34 -15.32
CA PHE A 94 -12.14 -7.52 -15.80
C PHE A 94 -12.95 -8.77 -15.52
N GLN A 95 -12.99 -9.66 -16.52
CA GLN A 95 -13.58 -10.97 -16.33
C GLN A 95 -12.87 -11.69 -15.17
N GLN A 96 -13.66 -12.29 -14.26
CA GLN A 96 -13.17 -12.93 -13.04
C GLN A 96 -12.03 -13.93 -13.29
N LYS A 97 -12.04 -14.63 -14.44
CA LYS A 97 -10.97 -15.55 -14.85
C LYS A 97 -9.62 -14.83 -15.00
N THR A 98 -9.61 -13.70 -15.68
CA THR A 98 -8.43 -12.88 -15.91
C THR A 98 -7.96 -12.22 -14.62
N ALA A 99 -8.89 -11.62 -13.86
CA ALA A 99 -8.58 -11.00 -12.56
C ALA A 99 -8.00 -12.02 -11.55
N SER A 100 -8.55 -13.24 -11.51
CA SER A 100 -8.05 -14.30 -10.63
C SER A 100 -6.62 -14.73 -10.97
N GLY A 101 -6.26 -14.75 -12.25
CA GLY A 101 -4.90 -15.05 -12.71
C GLY A 101 -3.90 -13.98 -12.25
N PHE A 102 -4.26 -12.70 -12.38
CA PHE A 102 -3.44 -11.60 -11.90
C PHE A 102 -3.26 -11.64 -10.38
N LEU A 103 -4.33 -11.84 -9.62
CA LEU A 103 -4.27 -11.91 -8.16
C LEU A 103 -3.38 -13.06 -7.66
N THR A 104 -3.40 -14.21 -8.33
CA THR A 104 -2.54 -15.35 -7.98
C THR A 104 -1.07 -15.03 -8.24
N THR A 105 -0.78 -14.39 -9.38
CA THR A 105 0.58 -13.96 -9.72
C THR A 105 1.10 -12.91 -8.73
N LEU A 106 0.25 -11.94 -8.38
CA LEU A 106 0.57 -10.88 -7.43
C LEU A 106 0.82 -11.46 -6.03
N TRP A 107 -0.02 -12.38 -5.57
CA TRP A 107 0.17 -13.09 -4.31
C TRP A 107 1.50 -13.84 -4.25
N ASN A 108 1.89 -14.49 -5.36
CA ASN A 108 3.16 -15.21 -5.43
C ASN A 108 4.38 -14.29 -5.32
N LYS A 109 4.25 -13.02 -5.70
CA LYS A 109 5.31 -12.01 -5.62
C LYS A 109 5.22 -11.10 -4.40
N ASP A 110 4.13 -11.17 -3.63
CA ASP A 110 3.93 -10.34 -2.45
C ASP A 110 4.91 -10.73 -1.33
N PRO A 111 5.79 -9.81 -0.87
CA PRO A 111 6.66 -10.04 0.28
C PRO A 111 5.92 -9.91 1.62
N PHE A 112 4.70 -9.35 1.64
CA PHE A 112 3.96 -9.02 2.85
C PHE A 112 2.85 -10.02 3.21
N ARG A 113 2.99 -11.29 2.85
CA ARG A 113 1.99 -12.33 3.16
C ARG A 113 1.69 -12.46 4.65
N SER A 114 2.66 -12.18 5.52
CA SER A 114 2.48 -12.15 6.97
C SER A 114 1.48 -11.08 7.43
N LYS A 115 1.44 -9.91 6.77
CA LYS A 115 0.46 -8.86 7.04
C LYS A 115 -0.95 -9.35 6.70
N TRP A 116 -1.11 -10.03 5.56
CA TRP A 116 -2.39 -10.63 5.17
C TRP A 116 -2.86 -11.72 6.14
N THR A 117 -1.94 -12.49 6.72
CA THR A 117 -2.27 -13.43 7.81
C THR A 117 -2.82 -12.70 9.04
N LEU A 118 -2.25 -11.55 9.42
CA LEU A 118 -2.75 -10.75 10.53
C LEU A 118 -4.15 -10.20 10.21
N VAL A 119 -4.33 -9.60 9.03
CA VAL A 119 -5.62 -9.09 8.55
C VAL A 119 -6.68 -10.17 8.56
N ALA A 120 -6.36 -11.37 8.09
CA ALA A 120 -7.34 -12.46 8.04
C ALA A 120 -7.65 -13.08 9.41
N LYS A 121 -6.77 -12.88 10.41
CA LYS A 121 -7.01 -13.28 11.80
C LYS A 121 -7.91 -12.31 12.57
N VAL A 122 -7.95 -11.04 12.17
CA VAL A 122 -8.81 -10.00 12.79
C VAL A 122 -10.15 -9.84 12.07
N TYR A 123 -10.37 -10.60 11.00
CA TYR A 123 -11.58 -10.58 10.16
C TYR A 123 -12.60 -11.62 10.61
#